data_AF-A0A498HIA4-F1
#
_entry.id   AF-A0A498HIA4-F1
#
_cell.length_a   1.000
_cell.length_b   1.000
_cell.length_c   1.000
_cell.angle_alpha   90.00
_cell.angle_beta   90.00
_cell.angle_gamma   90.00
#
_symmetry.space_group_name_H-M   'P 1'
#
loop_
_entity.id
_entity.type
_entity.pdbx_description
1 polymer ?
#
loop_
_entity_poly.entity_id
_entity_poly.type
_entity_poly.pdbx_seq_one_letter_code
_entity_poly.pdbx_strand_id
1 'polypeptide(L)'
;MRSALKVLWKGYDGLGGPCVCGTGYYIKRVSLCESSISEAGDAMKLRQCFGPSNEFIKSLRQINKPDHMFIQRNNAQPNETQLLASCAYEDGTKWGKEAIVEDYFTGFHLHGKGWISVYCNPKRPQFLGSGTTNLDEFLVQGTRWSSGLVDVAISKFSTLIYGPFKTPTFLHSMCYAELTLFPIFYFLSLWGFATIPQLCLLNGIPLYPQVLDTYFIVFSFIFLSSHSKHLYEVLAMGSTFQQWVNEQRIWMMKSVTSHLYGSVDAFMKKLGMREASFFPTNKVNDVEQLKRYNWGVFDFQTSLLFLAPMVALVILNMASFAVGIARGIFVGELDKMFIQLFVPFYVIVMNYPIIE
;
A
#
# COMPACT_ATOMS: atom_id res chain seq x y z
N MET A 1 -1.41 -8.56 4.09
CA MET A 1 -2.86 -8.35 3.89
C MET A 1 -3.68 -8.42 5.17
N ARG A 2 -3.35 -9.27 6.16
CA ARG A 2 -4.10 -9.38 7.44
C ARG A 2 -4.34 -8.01 8.10
N SER A 3 -3.29 -7.23 8.35
CA SER A 3 -3.42 -5.92 9.00
C SER A 3 -4.41 -5.00 8.28
N ALA A 4 -4.31 -4.89 6.96
CA ALA A 4 -5.23 -4.07 6.16
C ALA A 4 -6.71 -4.49 6.35
N LEU A 5 -7.01 -5.78 6.19
CA LEU A 5 -8.39 -6.29 6.25
C LEU A 5 -8.97 -6.39 7.66
N LYS A 6 -8.15 -6.70 8.67
CA LYS A 6 -8.64 -6.95 10.03
C LYS A 6 -8.51 -5.75 10.96
N VAL A 7 -7.56 -4.84 10.70
CA VAL A 7 -7.29 -3.65 11.53
C VAL A 7 -7.74 -2.39 10.78
N LEU A 8 -7.10 -2.09 9.64
CA LEU A 8 -7.25 -0.79 8.99
C LEU A 8 -8.66 -0.58 8.44
N TRP A 9 -9.17 -1.45 7.58
CA TRP A 9 -10.50 -1.27 6.97
C TRP A 9 -11.64 -1.24 7.98
N LYS A 10 -11.51 -1.96 9.10
CA LYS A 10 -12.46 -1.84 10.20
C LYS A 10 -12.40 -0.47 10.89
N GLY A 11 -11.20 0.08 11.08
CA GLY A 11 -11.03 1.43 11.60
C GLY A 11 -11.60 2.50 10.67
N TYR A 12 -11.36 2.36 9.36
CA TYR A 12 -11.87 3.29 8.35
C TYR A 12 -13.39 3.25 8.25
N ASP A 13 -14.00 2.10 8.47
CA ASP A 13 -15.47 1.94 8.50
C ASP A 13 -16.15 2.87 9.50
N GLY A 14 -15.48 3.19 10.62
CA GLY A 14 -15.97 4.15 11.60
C GLY A 14 -15.94 5.63 11.16
N LEU A 15 -15.29 5.96 10.03
CA LEU A 15 -15.04 7.34 9.57
C LEU A 15 -15.72 7.69 8.24
N GLY A 16 -16.45 6.75 7.65
CA GLY A 16 -17.07 6.89 6.32
C GLY A 16 -16.71 5.77 5.34
N GLY A 17 -15.92 4.78 5.79
CA GLY A 17 -15.61 3.58 5.02
C GLY A 17 -14.18 3.52 4.47
N PRO A 18 -13.70 2.33 4.06
CA PRO A 18 -12.40 2.17 3.42
C PRO A 18 -12.39 2.71 1.98
N CYS A 19 -11.20 2.97 1.45
CA CYS A 19 -11.04 3.29 0.02
C CYS A 19 -11.37 2.06 -0.86
N VAL A 20 -11.63 2.31 -2.15
CA VAL A 20 -11.82 1.23 -3.13
C VAL A 20 -10.48 0.48 -3.31
N CYS A 21 -10.53 -0.86 -3.34
CA CYS A 21 -9.35 -1.74 -3.28
C CYS A 21 -9.17 -2.63 -4.53
N GLY A 22 -9.60 -2.16 -5.70
CA GLY A 22 -9.45 -2.86 -6.98
C GLY A 22 -10.25 -4.15 -7.17
N THR A 23 -10.72 -4.81 -6.09
CA THR A 23 -11.48 -6.07 -6.13
C THR A 23 -12.47 -6.19 -4.97
N GLY A 24 -13.49 -7.07 -5.13
CA GLY A 24 -14.36 -7.49 -4.03
C GLY A 24 -15.33 -6.43 -3.51
N TYR A 25 -15.76 -5.49 -4.36
CA TYR A 25 -16.66 -4.40 -3.97
C TYR A 25 -17.85 -4.28 -4.93
N TYR A 26 -18.92 -3.67 -4.43
CA TYR A 26 -20.07 -3.24 -5.21
C TYR A 26 -20.13 -1.72 -5.19
N ILE A 27 -20.36 -1.11 -6.36
CA ILE A 27 -20.49 0.33 -6.49
C ILE A 27 -21.87 0.68 -7.03
N LYS A 28 -22.51 1.69 -6.44
CA LYS A 28 -23.76 2.22 -6.97
C LYS A 28 -23.45 2.93 -8.28
N ARG A 29 -24.04 2.50 -9.40
CA ARG A 29 -23.79 3.13 -10.71
C ARG A 29 -23.99 4.64 -10.69
N VAL A 30 -24.99 5.13 -9.94
CA VAL A 30 -25.25 6.57 -9.80
C VAL A 30 -24.06 7.31 -9.21
N SER A 31 -23.30 6.75 -8.26
CA SER A 31 -22.20 7.46 -7.60
C SER A 31 -21.04 7.76 -8.56
N LEU A 32 -20.83 6.92 -9.58
CA LEU A 32 -19.87 7.14 -10.65
C LEU A 32 -20.31 8.24 -11.64
N CYS A 33 -21.61 8.52 -11.71
CA CYS A 33 -22.20 9.42 -12.70
C CYS A 33 -22.79 10.71 -12.10
N GLU A 34 -22.91 10.82 -10.78
CA GLU A 34 -23.77 11.81 -10.10
C GLU A 34 -23.36 13.26 -10.35
N SER A 35 -22.05 13.57 -10.38
CA SER A 35 -21.57 14.94 -10.57
C SER A 35 -22.02 15.57 -11.89
N SER A 36 -22.26 14.76 -12.91
CA SER A 36 -22.72 15.21 -14.23
C SER A 36 -24.24 15.09 -14.40
N ILE A 37 -24.92 14.32 -13.54
CA ILE A 37 -26.39 14.20 -13.54
C ILE A 37 -27.03 15.32 -12.68
N SER A 38 -26.41 15.77 -11.60
CA SER A 38 -26.94 16.90 -10.81
C SER A 38 -26.91 18.24 -11.57
N GLU A 39 -26.05 18.37 -12.58
CA GLU A 39 -26.02 19.50 -13.52
C GLU A 39 -27.00 19.33 -14.70
N ALA A 40 -28.04 18.50 -14.52
CA ALA A 40 -29.02 18.01 -15.52
C ALA A 40 -29.75 19.06 -16.39
N GLY A 41 -29.57 20.35 -16.16
CA GLY A 41 -30.14 21.39 -17.03
C GLY A 41 -29.54 21.44 -18.43
N ASP A 42 -28.29 20.99 -18.62
CA ASP A 42 -27.57 21.20 -19.88
C ASP A 42 -27.15 19.89 -20.57
N ALA A 43 -27.86 19.55 -21.65
CA ALA A 43 -27.55 18.37 -22.48
C ALA A 43 -26.14 18.44 -23.11
N MET A 44 -25.59 19.65 -23.31
CA MET A 44 -24.25 19.84 -23.85
C MET A 44 -23.18 19.40 -22.86
N LYS A 45 -23.36 19.69 -21.56
CA LYS A 45 -22.46 19.23 -20.50
C LYS A 45 -22.44 17.72 -20.36
N LEU A 46 -23.61 17.07 -20.46
CA LEU A 46 -23.69 15.60 -20.43
C LEU A 46 -22.91 14.97 -21.58
N ARG A 47 -22.98 15.54 -22.80
CA ARG A 47 -22.17 15.09 -23.94
C ARG A 47 -20.68 15.31 -23.74
N GLN A 48 -20.30 16.42 -23.10
CA GLN A 48 -18.89 16.67 -22.77
C GLN A 48 -18.35 15.66 -21.75
N CYS A 49 -19.17 15.25 -20.78
CA CYS A 49 -18.76 14.30 -19.74
C CYS A 49 -18.80 12.84 -20.21
N PHE A 50 -19.84 12.46 -20.95
CA PHE A 50 -20.17 11.07 -21.28
C PHE A 50 -20.06 10.73 -22.76
N GLY A 51 -19.56 11.64 -23.58
CA GLY A 51 -19.44 11.43 -25.02
C GLY A 51 -20.77 11.64 -25.78
N PRO A 52 -20.75 11.44 -27.10
CA PRO A 52 -21.80 11.90 -28.00
C PRO A 52 -23.06 11.02 -28.00
N SER A 53 -23.04 9.82 -27.40
CA SER A 53 -24.18 8.90 -27.48
C SER A 53 -25.42 9.42 -26.76
N ASN A 54 -26.49 9.63 -27.53
CA ASN A 54 -27.80 10.01 -26.98
C ASN A 54 -28.47 8.86 -26.22
N GLU A 55 -28.31 7.62 -26.69
CA GLU A 55 -28.90 6.45 -26.03
C GLU A 55 -28.22 6.17 -24.69
N PHE A 56 -26.89 6.31 -24.62
CA PHE A 56 -26.16 6.21 -23.37
C PHE A 56 -26.60 7.30 -22.38
N ILE A 57 -26.65 8.56 -22.81
CA ILE A 57 -27.12 9.69 -21.96
C ILE A 57 -28.56 9.47 -21.49
N LYS A 58 -29.44 8.96 -22.35
CA LYS A 58 -30.81 8.62 -21.99
C LYS A 58 -30.86 7.54 -20.92
N SER A 59 -30.01 6.52 -21.02
CA SER A 59 -29.88 5.47 -20.00
C SER A 59 -29.41 6.03 -18.65
N LEU A 60 -28.53 7.03 -18.64
CA LEU A 60 -28.04 7.66 -17.41
C LEU A 60 -29.13 8.43 -16.67
N ARG A 61 -30.01 9.13 -17.40
CA ARG A 61 -31.14 9.86 -16.81
C ARG A 61 -32.16 8.94 -16.13
N GLN A 62 -32.24 7.69 -16.56
CA GLN A 62 -33.15 6.70 -15.98
C GLN A 62 -32.62 6.14 -14.64
N ILE A 63 -31.33 6.29 -14.33
CA ILE A 63 -30.71 5.76 -13.11
C ILE A 63 -31.34 6.35 -11.83
N ASN A 64 -31.86 7.58 -11.88
CA ASN A 64 -32.43 8.26 -10.71
C ASN A 64 -33.90 7.91 -10.43
N LYS A 65 -34.55 7.05 -11.21
CA LYS A 65 -35.95 6.67 -11.02
C LYS A 65 -36.05 5.29 -10.37
N PRO A 66 -36.46 5.18 -9.09
CA PRO A 66 -36.45 3.91 -8.36
C PRO A 66 -37.44 2.85 -8.86
N ASP A 67 -38.54 3.25 -9.53
CA ASP A 67 -39.75 2.39 -9.58
C ASP A 67 -40.27 1.94 -10.96
N HIS A 68 -39.53 2.16 -12.04
CA HIS A 68 -39.93 1.58 -13.32
C HIS A 68 -38.70 1.12 -14.10
N MET A 69 -38.34 -0.15 -13.93
CA MET A 69 -38.17 -1.11 -15.03
C MET A 69 -37.56 -2.40 -14.48
N PHE A 70 -38.39 -3.44 -14.37
CA PHE A 70 -37.98 -4.69 -15.01
C PHE A 70 -37.51 -4.29 -16.40
N ILE A 71 -36.21 -4.42 -16.60
CA ILE A 71 -35.45 -4.16 -17.81
C ILE A 71 -36.36 -4.46 -19.01
N GLN A 72 -36.91 -3.42 -19.65
CA GLN A 72 -37.27 -3.57 -21.05
C GLN A 72 -35.92 -3.74 -21.72
N ARG A 73 -35.55 -5.02 -21.91
CA ARG A 73 -34.30 -5.47 -22.52
C ARG A 73 -34.45 -5.10 -23.98
N ASN A 74 -34.41 -3.81 -24.29
CA ASN A 74 -34.14 -3.35 -25.63
C ASN A 74 -32.79 -3.98 -25.94
N ASN A 75 -32.79 -4.96 -26.85
CA ASN A 75 -31.60 -5.64 -27.30
C ASN A 75 -30.52 -4.58 -27.48
N ALA A 76 -29.45 -4.66 -26.67
CA ALA A 76 -28.33 -3.74 -26.78
C ALA A 76 -27.96 -3.70 -28.26
N GLN A 77 -28.19 -2.56 -28.91
CA GLN A 77 -27.98 -2.46 -30.34
C GLN A 77 -26.48 -2.72 -30.55
N PRO A 78 -26.08 -3.77 -31.30
CA PRO A 78 -24.67 -4.12 -31.42
C PRO A 78 -23.80 -2.92 -31.85
N ASN A 79 -24.36 -2.08 -32.71
CA ASN A 79 -23.76 -0.83 -33.19
C ASN A 79 -23.52 0.18 -32.06
N GLU A 80 -24.45 0.32 -31.12
CA GLU A 80 -24.31 1.23 -29.97
C GLU A 80 -23.23 0.74 -29.02
N THR A 81 -23.18 -0.58 -28.78
CA THR A 81 -22.14 -1.19 -27.95
C THR A 81 -20.76 -1.04 -28.61
N GLN A 82 -20.69 -1.22 -29.93
CA GLN A 82 -19.46 -1.06 -30.70
C GLN A 82 -18.98 0.40 -30.69
N LEU A 83 -19.89 1.37 -30.75
CA LEU A 83 -19.57 2.79 -30.62
C LEU A 83 -18.98 3.10 -29.23
N LEU A 84 -19.66 2.67 -28.16
CA LEU A 84 -19.23 2.92 -26.78
C LEU A 84 -17.90 2.23 -26.44
N ALA A 85 -17.62 1.07 -27.05
CA ALA A 85 -16.36 0.34 -26.88
C ALA A 85 -15.24 0.79 -27.84
N SER A 86 -15.50 1.78 -28.70
CA SER A 86 -14.50 2.26 -29.65
C SER A 86 -13.43 3.08 -28.92
N CYS A 87 -12.17 2.95 -29.35
CA CYS A 87 -11.04 3.69 -28.76
C CYS A 87 -11.19 5.22 -28.88
N ALA A 88 -11.92 5.69 -29.90
CA ALA A 88 -12.17 7.11 -30.15
C ALA A 88 -13.35 7.68 -29.35
N TYR A 89 -14.11 6.84 -28.63
CA TYR A 89 -15.32 7.32 -27.93
C TYR A 89 -15.00 8.36 -26.86
N GLU A 90 -13.86 8.21 -26.19
CA GLU A 90 -13.42 9.08 -25.10
C GLU A 90 -12.76 10.38 -25.61
N ASP A 91 -12.50 10.49 -26.91
CA ASP A 91 -11.80 11.63 -27.51
C ASP A 91 -12.56 12.94 -27.28
N GLY A 92 -11.86 13.93 -26.73
CA GLY A 92 -12.44 15.24 -26.41
C GLY A 92 -13.41 15.25 -25.23
N THR A 93 -13.72 14.10 -24.63
CA THR A 93 -14.63 14.01 -23.47
C THR A 93 -13.89 14.27 -22.15
N LYS A 94 -14.61 14.40 -21.04
CA LYS A 94 -14.05 14.39 -19.68
C LYS A 94 -13.94 12.98 -19.08
N TRP A 95 -14.29 11.95 -19.84
CA TRP A 95 -14.24 10.57 -19.38
C TRP A 95 -12.81 10.18 -19.00
N GLY A 96 -12.61 9.60 -17.81
CA GLY A 96 -11.30 9.11 -17.35
C GLY A 96 -10.25 10.18 -16.98
N LYS A 97 -10.44 11.47 -17.32
CA LYS A 97 -9.42 12.53 -17.15
C LYS A 97 -9.03 12.86 -15.71
N GLU A 98 -9.77 12.36 -14.72
CA GLU A 98 -9.48 12.55 -13.29
C GLU A 98 -8.86 11.30 -12.61
N ALA A 99 -8.59 10.21 -13.35
CA ALA A 99 -8.15 8.94 -12.78
C ALA A 99 -6.69 8.59 -13.15
N ILE A 100 -5.73 8.93 -12.29
CA ILE A 100 -4.30 8.56 -12.49
C ILE A 100 -3.88 7.34 -11.62
N VAL A 101 -4.71 7.00 -10.61
CA VAL A 101 -4.63 5.78 -9.78
C VAL A 101 -6.07 5.32 -9.55
N GLU A 102 -6.52 4.41 -10.42
CA GLU A 102 -7.92 4.06 -10.67
C GLU A 102 -8.74 3.86 -9.39
N ASP A 103 -8.31 2.96 -8.51
CA ASP A 103 -9.05 2.50 -7.35
C ASP A 103 -8.96 3.48 -6.18
N TYR A 104 -7.75 3.93 -5.80
CA TYR A 104 -7.58 4.91 -4.74
C TYR A 104 -8.33 6.22 -5.02
N PHE A 105 -8.13 6.82 -6.20
CA PHE A 105 -8.76 8.10 -6.54
C PHE A 105 -10.26 7.97 -6.69
N THR A 106 -10.76 6.85 -7.22
CA THR A 106 -12.20 6.62 -7.27
C THR A 106 -12.79 6.68 -5.87
N GLY A 107 -12.20 5.97 -4.90
CA GLY A 107 -12.66 6.04 -3.51
C GLY A 107 -12.59 7.47 -2.94
N PHE A 108 -11.43 8.10 -3.06
CA PHE A 108 -11.19 9.44 -2.51
C PHE A 108 -12.12 10.51 -3.11
N HIS A 109 -12.38 10.45 -4.42
CA HIS A 109 -13.29 11.36 -5.11
C HIS A 109 -14.75 11.14 -4.69
N LEU A 110 -15.17 9.89 -4.53
CA LEU A 110 -16.52 9.55 -4.09
C LEU A 110 -16.77 10.05 -2.66
N HIS A 111 -15.83 9.79 -1.75
CA HIS A 111 -15.89 10.35 -0.39
C HIS A 111 -15.82 11.88 -0.40
N GLY A 112 -15.05 12.45 -1.34
CA GLY A 112 -15.01 13.87 -1.68
C GLY A 112 -16.36 14.50 -2.02
N LYS A 113 -17.31 13.67 -2.49
CA LYS A 113 -18.69 14.05 -2.85
C LYS A 113 -19.71 13.71 -1.76
N GLY A 114 -19.26 13.24 -0.59
CA GLY A 114 -20.12 12.85 0.51
C GLY A 114 -20.67 11.43 0.43
N TRP A 115 -20.23 10.61 -0.54
CA TRP A 115 -20.53 9.18 -0.50
C TRP A 115 -19.80 8.51 0.66
N ILE A 116 -20.41 7.48 1.21
CA ILE A 116 -19.79 6.58 2.18
C ILE A 116 -19.55 5.22 1.53
N SER A 117 -18.49 4.54 1.94
CA SER A 117 -18.28 3.11 1.68
C SER A 117 -18.53 2.32 2.95
N VAL A 118 -18.75 1.02 2.82
CA VAL A 118 -19.01 0.12 3.95
C VAL A 118 -18.13 -1.11 3.83
N TYR A 119 -17.42 -1.44 4.90
CA TYR A 119 -16.59 -2.62 4.97
C TYR A 119 -17.35 -3.83 5.53
N CYS A 120 -17.68 -4.79 4.67
CA CYS A 120 -18.33 -6.03 5.09
C CYS A 120 -17.33 -7.19 5.17
N ASN A 121 -17.16 -7.76 6.36
CA ASN A 121 -16.29 -8.91 6.60
C ASN A 121 -17.08 -10.10 7.20
N PRO A 122 -17.85 -10.84 6.37
CA PRO A 122 -18.63 -11.99 6.81
C PRO A 122 -17.75 -13.16 7.25
N LYS A 123 -18.30 -14.07 8.08
CA LYS A 123 -17.57 -15.26 8.58
C LYS A 123 -17.01 -16.14 7.45
N ARG A 124 -17.77 -16.29 6.34
CA ARG A 124 -17.33 -16.99 5.14
C ARG A 124 -16.84 -15.97 4.11
N PRO A 125 -15.58 -16.06 3.64
CA PRO A 125 -15.10 -15.21 2.55
C PRO A 125 -16.01 -15.33 1.32
N GLN A 126 -16.47 -14.18 0.82
CA GLN A 126 -17.31 -14.13 -0.40
C GLN A 126 -16.47 -13.99 -1.67
N PHE A 127 -15.26 -13.46 -1.53
CA PHE A 127 -14.28 -13.33 -2.60
C PHE A 127 -13.04 -14.13 -2.23
N LEU A 128 -12.57 -14.97 -3.15
CA LEU A 128 -11.32 -15.71 -3.05
C LEU A 128 -10.48 -15.34 -4.26
N GLY A 129 -9.19 -15.08 -4.01
CA GLY A 129 -8.21 -14.81 -5.05
C GLY A 129 -6.91 -15.54 -4.75
N SER A 130 -6.13 -15.81 -5.78
CA SER A 130 -4.76 -16.30 -5.61
C SER A 130 -3.86 -15.15 -5.20
N GLY A 131 -3.14 -15.32 -4.09
CA GLY A 131 -2.05 -14.42 -3.71
C GLY A 131 -0.76 -14.74 -4.48
N THR A 132 0.23 -13.87 -4.37
CA THR A 132 1.60 -14.14 -4.82
C THR A 132 2.20 -15.27 -4.00
N THR A 133 2.81 -16.25 -4.66
CA THR A 133 3.38 -17.44 -3.99
C THR A 133 4.91 -17.42 -3.93
N ASN A 134 5.56 -16.43 -4.55
CA ASN A 134 6.99 -16.17 -4.45
C ASN A 134 7.26 -14.71 -4.03
N LEU A 135 8.49 -14.45 -3.57
CA LEU A 135 8.94 -13.14 -3.12
C LEU A 135 9.04 -12.13 -4.26
N ASP A 136 9.49 -12.53 -5.45
CA ASP A 136 9.69 -11.62 -6.57
C ASP A 136 8.38 -10.93 -7.00
N GLU A 137 7.34 -11.70 -7.30
CA GLU A 137 6.01 -11.20 -7.66
C GLU A 137 5.43 -10.32 -6.55
N PHE A 138 5.64 -10.72 -5.30
CA PHE A 138 5.20 -9.96 -4.13
C PHE A 138 5.86 -8.58 -4.07
N LEU A 139 7.18 -8.50 -4.30
CA LEU A 139 7.93 -7.24 -4.29
C LEU A 139 7.66 -6.38 -5.54
N VAL A 140 7.46 -7.00 -6.71
CA VAL A 140 7.01 -6.30 -7.93
C VAL A 140 5.64 -5.68 -7.72
N GLN A 141 4.69 -6.44 -7.17
CA GLN A 141 3.35 -5.95 -6.84
C GLN A 141 3.43 -4.80 -5.82
N GLY A 142 4.22 -4.97 -4.76
CA GLY A 142 4.47 -3.93 -3.77
C GLY A 142 5.07 -2.66 -4.34
N THR A 143 5.96 -2.78 -5.32
CA THR A 143 6.61 -1.65 -6.01
C THR A 143 5.59 -0.83 -6.80
N ARG A 144 4.70 -1.51 -7.54
CA ARG A 144 3.61 -0.86 -8.28
C ARG A 144 2.66 -0.09 -7.37
N TRP A 145 2.24 -0.70 -6.27
CA TRP A 145 1.38 -0.04 -5.29
C TRP A 145 2.06 1.17 -4.67
N SER A 146 3.33 1.03 -4.30
CA SER A 146 4.11 2.13 -3.71
C SER A 146 4.26 3.29 -4.70
N SER A 147 4.58 2.99 -5.96
CA SER A 147 4.69 3.99 -7.02
C SER A 147 3.37 4.76 -7.23
N GLY A 148 2.25 4.05 -7.39
CA GLY A 148 0.94 4.71 -7.54
C GLY A 148 0.55 5.57 -6.32
N LEU A 149 0.76 5.07 -5.11
CA LEU A 149 0.45 5.80 -3.88
C LEU A 149 1.31 7.07 -3.73
N VAL A 150 2.60 6.99 -4.06
CA VAL A 150 3.50 8.15 -4.03
C VAL A 150 3.18 9.13 -5.16
N ASP A 151 2.84 8.63 -6.35
CA ASP A 151 2.37 9.45 -7.47
C ASP A 151 1.18 10.31 -7.04
N VAL A 152 0.23 9.74 -6.28
CA VAL A 152 -0.87 10.51 -5.66
C VAL A 152 -0.34 11.55 -4.67
N ALA A 153 0.54 11.14 -3.75
CA ALA A 153 1.08 12.00 -2.70
C ALA A 153 1.74 13.28 -3.25
N ILE A 154 2.44 13.18 -4.39
CA ILE A 154 3.14 14.30 -5.06
C ILE A 154 2.34 14.92 -6.22
N SER A 155 1.10 14.48 -6.43
CA SER A 155 0.20 15.06 -7.43
C SER A 155 -0.49 16.33 -6.93
N LYS A 156 -1.17 17.04 -7.83
CA LYS A 156 -2.08 18.15 -7.47
C LYS A 156 -3.25 17.70 -6.57
N PHE A 157 -3.51 16.40 -6.51
CA PHE A 157 -4.54 15.79 -5.68
C PHE A 157 -3.98 15.22 -4.36
N SER A 158 -2.79 15.68 -3.95
CA SER A 158 -2.18 15.29 -2.68
C SER A 158 -3.17 15.43 -1.53
N THR A 159 -3.33 14.36 -0.76
CA THR A 159 -4.29 14.27 0.34
C THR A 159 -3.96 15.17 1.52
N LEU A 160 -2.70 15.57 1.69
CA LEU A 160 -2.33 16.55 2.71
C LEU A 160 -2.91 17.93 2.40
N ILE A 161 -3.00 18.29 1.13
CA ILE A 161 -3.46 19.61 0.68
C ILE A 161 -4.96 19.58 0.39
N TYR A 162 -5.40 18.59 -0.39
CA TYR A 162 -6.76 18.51 -0.91
C TYR A 162 -7.71 17.74 0.03
N GLY A 163 -7.19 16.80 0.82
CA GLY A 163 -7.97 15.93 1.69
C GLY A 163 -8.81 16.68 2.73
N PRO A 164 -8.26 17.64 3.50
CA PRO A 164 -9.03 18.35 4.52
C PRO A 164 -10.26 19.09 3.99
N PHE A 165 -10.26 19.46 2.71
CA PHE A 165 -11.36 20.16 2.04
C PHE A 165 -12.36 19.23 1.34
N LYS A 166 -12.11 17.91 1.35
CA LYS A 166 -12.84 16.94 0.53
C LYS A 166 -13.41 15.80 1.34
N THR A 167 -12.64 15.24 2.25
CA THR A 167 -13.14 14.14 3.07
C THR A 167 -14.12 14.65 4.12
N PRO A 168 -15.07 13.80 4.56
CA PRO A 168 -16.11 14.20 5.51
C PRO A 168 -15.56 14.63 6.88
N THR A 169 -14.40 14.11 7.28
CA THR A 169 -13.74 14.49 8.55
C THR A 169 -12.24 14.62 8.35
N PHE A 170 -11.59 15.44 9.20
CA PHE A 170 -10.13 15.57 9.20
C PHE A 170 -9.44 14.23 9.47
N LEU A 171 -9.99 13.39 10.36
CA LEU A 171 -9.42 12.07 10.64
C LEU A 171 -9.51 11.14 9.42
N HIS A 172 -10.59 11.21 8.65
CA HIS A 172 -10.69 10.48 7.38
C HIS A 172 -9.67 10.99 6.35
N SER A 173 -9.42 12.31 6.30
CA SER A 173 -8.31 12.87 5.52
C SER A 173 -6.95 12.31 5.94
N MET A 174 -6.70 12.17 7.23
CA MET A 174 -5.44 11.63 7.75
C MET A 174 -5.26 10.17 7.36
N CYS A 175 -6.33 9.36 7.40
CA CYS A 175 -6.32 7.98 6.91
C CYS A 175 -5.90 7.91 5.43
N TYR A 176 -6.51 8.74 4.59
CA TYR A 176 -6.15 8.84 3.18
C TYR A 176 -4.71 9.33 2.94
N ALA A 177 -4.21 10.25 3.77
CA ALA A 177 -2.82 10.71 3.74
C ALA A 177 -1.84 9.63 4.20
N GLU A 178 -2.19 8.84 5.21
CA GLU A 178 -1.37 7.71 5.66
C GLU A 178 -1.19 6.69 4.52
N LEU A 179 -2.27 6.34 3.81
CA LEU A 179 -2.21 5.43 2.68
C LEU A 179 -1.26 5.89 1.57
N THR A 180 -1.16 7.18 1.27
CA THR A 180 -0.30 7.67 0.19
C THR A 180 1.15 7.91 0.63
N LEU A 181 1.36 8.22 1.91
CA LEU A 181 2.67 8.60 2.43
C LEU A 181 3.43 7.44 3.11
N PHE A 182 2.75 6.36 3.52
CA PHE A 182 3.43 5.26 4.21
C PHE A 182 4.60 4.68 3.40
N PRO A 183 4.59 4.58 2.05
CA PRO A 183 5.76 4.07 1.34
C PRO A 183 6.99 4.94 1.61
N ILE A 184 6.82 6.28 1.54
CA ILE A 184 7.90 7.24 1.78
C ILE A 184 8.42 7.14 3.20
N PHE A 185 7.52 7.18 4.18
CA PHE A 185 7.91 7.12 5.59
C PHE A 185 8.59 5.79 5.93
N TYR A 186 8.07 4.67 5.43
CA TYR A 186 8.62 3.36 5.74
C TYR A 186 10.02 3.17 5.13
N PHE A 187 10.22 3.53 3.86
CA PHE A 187 11.56 3.37 3.27
C PHE A 187 12.57 4.31 3.93
N LEU A 188 12.23 5.59 4.13
CA LEU A 188 13.17 6.56 4.73
C LEU A 188 13.53 6.17 6.16
N SER A 189 12.54 5.85 6.99
CA SER A 189 12.79 5.45 8.37
C SER A 189 13.62 4.18 8.44
N LEU A 190 13.27 3.14 7.66
CA LEU A 190 14.00 1.88 7.75
C LEU A 190 15.43 2.00 7.21
N TRP A 191 15.65 2.70 6.10
CA TRP A 191 17.01 2.96 5.61
C TRP A 191 17.85 3.73 6.63
N GLY A 192 17.25 4.70 7.33
CA GLY A 192 17.90 5.38 8.46
C GLY A 192 18.28 4.41 9.57
N PHE A 193 17.34 3.59 10.07
CA PHE A 193 17.59 2.64 11.15
C PHE A 193 18.50 1.45 10.78
N ALA A 194 18.58 1.10 9.49
CA ALA A 194 19.40 0.01 8.99
C ALA A 194 20.83 0.43 8.60
N THR A 195 21.12 1.73 8.57
CA THR A 195 22.45 2.25 8.20
C THR A 195 23.08 3.10 9.29
N ILE A 196 22.36 4.06 9.87
CA ILE A 196 22.92 5.03 10.82
C ILE A 196 23.44 4.33 12.09
N PRO A 197 22.66 3.48 12.79
CA PRO A 197 23.16 2.78 13.98
C PRO A 197 24.37 1.89 13.70
N GLN A 198 24.37 1.20 12.55
CA GLN A 198 25.43 0.27 12.14
C GLN A 198 26.72 1.02 11.85
N LEU A 199 26.65 2.13 11.12
CA LEU A 199 27.81 2.99 10.85
C LEU A 199 28.32 3.65 12.13
N CYS A 200 27.44 4.12 13.01
CA CYS A 200 27.82 4.64 14.33
C CYS A 200 28.56 3.57 15.15
N LEU A 201 28.05 2.34 15.20
CA LEU A 201 28.67 1.23 15.92
C LEU A 201 30.06 0.88 15.35
N LEU A 202 30.20 0.83 14.03
CA LEU A 202 31.49 0.59 13.36
C LEU A 202 32.52 1.66 13.72
N ASN A 203 32.10 2.91 13.84
CA ASN A 203 32.96 4.05 14.20
C ASN A 203 33.15 4.23 15.71
N GLY A 204 32.41 3.50 16.56
CA GLY A 204 32.46 3.67 18.02
C GLY A 204 31.73 4.90 18.54
N ILE A 205 30.76 5.41 17.77
CA ILE A 205 29.95 6.55 18.15
C ILE A 205 28.69 6.00 18.86
N PRO A 206 28.50 6.23 20.17
CA PRO A 206 27.31 5.77 20.87
C PRO A 206 26.09 6.61 20.45
N LEU A 207 25.13 5.99 19.77
CA LEU A 207 23.88 6.64 19.35
C LEU A 207 22.79 6.60 20.43
N TYR A 208 22.77 5.53 21.23
CA TYR A 208 21.76 5.28 22.26
C TYR A 208 22.31 5.51 23.66
N PRO A 209 21.45 5.84 24.64
CA PRO A 209 21.86 6.00 26.04
C PRO A 209 22.42 4.70 26.63
N GLN A 210 23.32 4.85 27.60
CA GLN A 210 23.88 3.74 28.37
C GLN A 210 22.81 3.13 29.29
N VAL A 211 22.99 1.89 29.74
CA VAL A 211 21.97 1.18 30.56
C VAL A 211 21.65 1.91 31.87
N LEU A 212 22.64 2.58 32.46
CA LEU A 212 22.48 3.34 33.71
C LEU A 212 21.88 4.74 33.51
N ASP A 213 21.72 5.19 32.27
CA ASP A 213 21.13 6.49 31.96
C ASP A 213 19.60 6.43 32.11
N THR A 214 19.01 7.45 32.71
CA THR A 214 17.54 7.56 32.90
C THR A 214 16.80 7.49 31.56
N TYR A 215 17.38 8.01 30.47
CA TYR A 215 16.78 7.96 29.13
C TYR A 215 16.73 6.55 28.54
N PHE A 216 17.54 5.59 29.01
CA PHE A 216 17.49 4.20 28.56
C PHE A 216 16.08 3.61 28.66
N ILE A 217 15.36 3.95 29.73
CA ILE A 217 13.99 3.50 29.97
C ILE A 217 13.06 4.03 28.89
N VAL A 218 13.23 5.28 28.44
CA VAL A 218 12.40 5.89 27.40
C VAL A 218 12.57 5.15 26.06
N PHE A 219 13.81 4.93 25.62
CA PHE A 219 14.09 4.22 24.37
C PHE A 219 13.62 2.76 24.42
N SER A 220 13.88 2.08 25.54
CA SER A 220 13.42 0.70 25.76
C SER A 220 11.89 0.62 25.76
N PHE A 221 11.21 1.56 26.40
CA PHE A 221 9.74 1.63 26.41
C PHE A 221 9.16 1.84 25.02
N ILE A 222 9.71 2.77 24.23
CA ILE A 222 9.25 3.02 22.85
C ILE A 222 9.41 1.75 21.99
N PHE A 223 10.56 1.09 22.07
CA PHE A 223 10.81 -0.13 21.33
C PHE A 223 9.85 -1.25 21.76
N LEU A 224 9.79 -1.55 23.06
CA LEU A 224 8.98 -2.65 23.59
C LEU A 224 7.49 -2.41 23.41
N SER A 225 7.00 -1.19 23.62
CA SER A 225 5.57 -0.86 23.45
C SER A 225 5.13 -1.02 21.99
N SER A 226 5.93 -0.56 21.03
CA SER A 226 5.64 -0.74 19.60
C SER A 226 5.54 -2.22 19.20
N HIS A 227 6.53 -3.03 19.61
CA HIS A 227 6.54 -4.47 19.31
C HIS A 227 5.43 -5.22 20.04
N SER A 228 5.17 -4.87 21.30
CA SER A 228 4.10 -5.48 22.11
C SER A 228 2.72 -5.15 21.54
N LYS A 229 2.50 -3.92 21.06
CA LYS A 229 1.26 -3.52 20.41
C LYS A 229 1.01 -4.33 19.14
N HIS A 230 2.02 -4.46 18.26
CA HIS A 230 1.88 -5.26 17.04
C HIS A 230 1.69 -6.76 17.35
N LEU A 231 2.42 -7.30 18.33
CA LEU A 231 2.25 -8.68 18.76
C LEU A 231 0.84 -8.93 19.31
N TYR A 232 0.34 -8.03 20.16
CA TYR A 232 -1.03 -8.08 20.67
C TYR A 232 -2.05 -8.08 19.52
N GLU A 233 -1.91 -7.20 18.53
CA GLU A 233 -2.81 -7.17 17.37
C GLU A 233 -2.78 -8.47 16.55
N VAL A 234 -1.63 -9.13 16.41
CA VAL A 234 -1.54 -10.42 15.72
C VAL A 234 -2.24 -11.51 16.53
N LEU A 235 -1.95 -11.62 17.82
CA LEU A 235 -2.49 -12.66 18.70
C LEU A 235 -4.00 -12.49 18.94
N ALA A 236 -4.46 -11.26 19.21
CA ALA A 236 -5.88 -10.95 19.43
C ALA A 236 -6.76 -11.28 18.21
N MET A 237 -6.16 -11.39 17.03
CA MET A 237 -6.85 -11.75 15.78
C MET A 237 -6.77 -13.24 15.43
N GLY A 238 -6.28 -14.07 16.35
CA GLY A 238 -6.15 -15.52 16.22
C GLY A 238 -4.98 -15.96 15.34
N SER A 239 -3.97 -15.11 15.14
CA SER A 239 -2.75 -15.45 14.39
C SER A 239 -1.62 -15.87 15.32
N THR A 240 -0.58 -16.51 14.77
CA THR A 240 0.52 -17.10 15.56
C THR A 240 1.66 -16.12 15.81
N PHE A 241 2.53 -16.42 16.77
CA PHE A 241 3.78 -15.68 16.97
C PHE A 241 4.68 -15.70 15.72
N GLN A 242 4.74 -16.84 15.02
CA GLN A 242 5.46 -16.95 13.75
C GLN A 242 4.91 -15.97 12.69
N GLN A 243 3.60 -15.75 12.66
CA GLN A 243 3.00 -14.75 11.78
C GLN A 243 3.45 -13.33 12.12
N TRP A 244 3.62 -13.01 13.41
CA TRP A 244 4.16 -11.72 13.85
C TRP A 244 5.60 -11.50 13.37
N VAL A 245 6.47 -12.51 13.54
CA VAL A 245 7.86 -12.48 13.02
C VAL A 245 7.86 -12.29 11.49
N ASN A 246 7.01 -13.02 10.78
CA ASN A 246 6.89 -12.92 9.33
C ASN A 246 6.39 -11.53 8.89
N GLU A 247 5.43 -10.93 9.61
CA GLU A 247 4.96 -9.57 9.31
C GLU A 247 6.06 -8.52 9.51
N GLN A 248 6.86 -8.64 10.57
CA GLN A 248 8.03 -7.77 10.80
C GLN A 248 9.05 -7.91 9.67
N ARG A 249 9.40 -9.14 9.29
CA ARG A 249 10.33 -9.41 8.18
C ARG A 249 9.83 -8.84 6.86
N ILE A 250 8.58 -9.12 6.50
CA ILE A 250 7.97 -8.62 5.26
C ILE A 250 7.92 -7.10 5.24
N TRP A 251 7.60 -6.47 6.37
CA TRP A 251 7.64 -5.01 6.48
C TRP A 251 9.06 -4.47 6.21
N MET A 252 10.10 -5.10 6.77
CA MET A 252 11.49 -4.72 6.50
C MET A 252 11.86 -4.89 5.03
N MET A 253 11.61 -6.07 4.46
CA MET A 253 11.89 -6.37 3.06
C MET A 253 11.24 -5.35 2.13
N LYS A 254 9.93 -5.10 2.28
CA LYS A 254 9.19 -4.13 1.45
C LYS A 254 9.72 -2.71 1.60
N SER A 255 10.10 -2.32 2.81
CA SER A 255 10.59 -0.97 3.10
C SER A 255 11.96 -0.73 2.46
N VAL A 256 12.87 -1.71 2.52
CA VAL A 256 14.17 -1.63 1.83
C VAL A 256 14.01 -1.63 0.31
N THR A 257 13.04 -2.39 -0.21
CA THR A 257 12.89 -2.65 -1.65
C THR A 257 11.68 -1.94 -2.26
N SER A 258 10.49 -2.53 -2.22
CA SER A 258 9.28 -2.05 -2.89
C SER A 258 8.94 -0.59 -2.63
N HIS A 259 9.05 -0.14 -1.36
CA HIS A 259 8.74 1.22 -0.97
C HIS A 259 9.81 2.20 -1.45
N LEU A 260 11.10 1.82 -1.40
CA LEU A 260 12.18 2.61 -2.00
C LEU A 260 11.97 2.74 -3.52
N TYR A 261 11.93 1.62 -4.24
CA TYR A 261 11.87 1.62 -5.70
C TYR A 261 10.59 2.25 -6.23
N GLY A 262 9.45 2.00 -5.57
CA GLY A 262 8.20 2.63 -5.96
C GLY A 262 8.21 4.15 -5.73
N SER A 263 8.77 4.60 -4.60
CA SER A 263 8.89 6.03 -4.34
C SER A 263 9.83 6.72 -5.33
N VAL A 264 11.00 6.12 -5.58
CA VAL A 264 11.97 6.65 -6.56
C VAL A 264 11.36 6.69 -7.97
N ASP A 265 10.63 5.64 -8.36
CA ASP A 265 9.92 5.60 -9.64
C ASP A 265 8.91 6.75 -9.79
N ALA A 266 8.09 7.00 -8.76
CA ALA A 266 7.14 8.11 -8.75
C ALA A 266 7.83 9.49 -8.85
N PHE A 267 8.92 9.70 -8.09
CA PHE A 267 9.72 10.93 -8.19
C PHE A 267 10.32 11.11 -9.59
N MET A 268 10.89 10.06 -10.18
CA MET A 268 11.47 10.12 -11.53
C MET A 268 10.41 10.44 -12.59
N LYS A 269 9.21 9.85 -12.50
CA LYS A 269 8.09 10.20 -13.39
C LYS A 269 7.69 11.66 -13.25
N LYS A 270 7.59 12.15 -12.01
CA LYS A 270 7.23 13.55 -11.72
C LYS A 270 8.24 14.55 -12.28
N LEU A 271 9.51 14.18 -12.28
CA LEU A 271 10.61 14.97 -12.86
C LEU A 271 10.74 14.83 -14.39
N GLY A 272 9.91 14.01 -15.04
CA GLY A 272 9.98 13.75 -16.49
C GLY A 272 11.17 12.89 -16.91
N MET A 273 11.82 12.18 -15.97
CA MET A 273 13.00 11.36 -16.22
C MET A 273 12.67 9.94 -16.67
N ARG A 274 11.42 9.50 -16.53
CA ARG A 274 10.94 8.17 -16.90
C ARG A 274 9.48 8.21 -17.33
N GLU A 275 9.13 7.45 -18.36
CA GLU A 275 7.75 7.27 -18.78
C GLU A 275 6.96 6.36 -17.82
N ALA A 276 5.65 6.58 -17.73
CA ALA A 276 4.76 5.72 -16.96
C ALA A 276 4.72 4.33 -17.60
N SER A 277 5.30 3.33 -16.92
CA SER A 277 5.27 1.92 -17.35
C SER A 277 4.48 1.09 -16.33
N PHE A 278 3.51 0.32 -16.83
CA PHE A 278 2.70 -0.60 -16.04
C PHE A 278 2.94 -2.02 -16.53
N PHE A 279 3.65 -2.82 -15.73
CA PHE A 279 3.81 -4.25 -15.99
C PHE A 279 2.83 -5.03 -15.10
N PRO A 280 1.81 -5.69 -15.65
CA PRO A 280 0.92 -6.55 -14.87
C PRO A 280 1.71 -7.62 -14.10
N THR A 281 1.27 -7.95 -12.88
CA THR A 281 1.81 -9.13 -12.18
C THR A 281 1.50 -10.37 -13.00
N ASN A 282 2.50 -11.21 -13.23
CA ASN A 282 2.29 -12.50 -13.87
C ASN A 282 1.42 -13.37 -12.96
N LYS A 283 0.32 -13.91 -13.48
CA LYS A 283 -0.59 -14.82 -12.75
C LYS A 283 -0.53 -16.25 -13.29
N VAL A 284 0.46 -16.55 -14.14
CA VAL A 284 0.67 -17.89 -14.66
C VAL A 284 1.30 -18.73 -13.56
N ASN A 285 0.61 -19.78 -13.14
CA ASN A 285 1.11 -20.70 -12.11
C ASN A 285 2.14 -21.66 -12.74
N ASP A 286 3.39 -21.55 -12.33
CA ASP A 286 4.36 -22.62 -12.53
C ASP A 286 3.96 -23.83 -11.67
N VAL A 287 3.99 -25.03 -12.25
CA VAL A 287 3.65 -26.29 -11.58
C VAL A 287 4.58 -26.54 -10.38
N GLU A 288 5.86 -26.16 -10.48
CA GLU A 288 6.81 -26.32 -9.37
C GLU A 288 6.55 -25.34 -8.24
N GLN A 289 6.26 -24.09 -8.58
CA GLN A 289 5.88 -23.05 -7.61
C GLN A 289 4.60 -23.42 -6.86
N LEU A 290 3.61 -23.98 -7.57
CA LEU A 290 2.37 -24.47 -6.96
C LEU A 290 2.62 -25.67 -6.02
N LYS A 291 3.53 -26.58 -6.37
CA LYS A 291 3.94 -27.69 -5.48
C LYS A 291 4.57 -27.17 -4.18
N ARG A 292 5.52 -26.23 -4.27
CA ARG A 292 6.15 -25.62 -3.08
C ARG A 292 5.13 -24.92 -2.19
N TYR A 293 4.22 -24.15 -2.80
CA TYR A 293 3.12 -23.51 -2.08
C TYR A 293 2.22 -24.52 -1.35
N ASN A 294 1.84 -25.62 -2.01
CA ASN A 294 1.03 -26.68 -1.41
C ASN A 294 1.74 -27.40 -0.24
N TRP A 295 3.06 -27.39 -0.22
CA TRP A 295 3.87 -27.89 0.90
C TRP A 295 4.07 -26.85 2.02
N GLY A 296 3.47 -25.67 1.89
CA GLY A 296 3.63 -24.58 2.86
C GLY A 296 4.99 -23.88 2.78
N VAL A 297 5.76 -24.10 1.70
CA VAL A 297 7.06 -23.47 1.48
C VAL A 297 6.87 -22.22 0.63
N PHE A 298 7.23 -21.07 1.19
CA PHE A 298 7.26 -19.81 0.46
C PHE A 298 8.60 -19.66 -0.27
N ASP A 299 8.54 -19.35 -1.57
CA ASP A 299 9.76 -19.17 -2.36
C ASP A 299 10.37 -17.78 -2.13
N PHE A 300 11.53 -17.73 -1.48
CA PHE A 300 12.28 -16.50 -1.21
C PHE A 300 13.17 -16.06 -2.37
N GLN A 301 13.24 -16.81 -3.47
CA GLN A 301 14.00 -16.38 -4.64
C GLN A 301 13.40 -15.10 -5.24
N THR A 302 14.28 -14.15 -5.56
CA THR A 302 13.91 -12.87 -6.16
C THR A 302 15.03 -12.35 -7.04
N SER A 303 14.69 -11.44 -7.95
CA SER A 303 15.65 -10.78 -8.83
C SER A 303 16.75 -10.05 -8.04
N LEU A 304 17.93 -9.93 -8.67
CA LEU A 304 19.08 -9.23 -8.11
C LEU A 304 18.74 -7.79 -7.70
N LEU A 305 17.80 -7.16 -8.41
CA LEU A 305 17.29 -5.83 -8.10
C LEU A 305 16.78 -5.75 -6.65
N PHE A 306 15.97 -6.72 -6.22
CA PHE A 306 15.44 -6.71 -4.86
C PHE A 306 16.41 -7.33 -3.85
N LEU A 307 17.15 -8.36 -4.26
CA LEU A 307 18.07 -9.08 -3.37
C LEU A 307 19.26 -8.21 -2.92
N ALA A 308 19.86 -7.45 -3.84
CA ALA A 308 21.09 -6.69 -3.59
C ALA A 308 20.99 -5.72 -2.39
N PRO A 309 19.99 -4.82 -2.28
CA PRO A 309 19.91 -3.91 -1.14
C PRO A 309 19.63 -4.64 0.18
N MET A 310 18.85 -5.73 0.16
CA MET A 310 18.59 -6.54 1.37
C MET A 310 19.88 -7.19 1.88
N VAL A 311 20.62 -7.85 0.99
CA VAL A 311 21.90 -8.50 1.31
C VAL A 311 22.95 -7.48 1.77
N ALA A 312 23.05 -6.33 1.10
CA ALA A 312 23.99 -5.28 1.49
C ALA A 312 23.75 -4.78 2.92
N LEU A 313 22.50 -4.55 3.31
CA LEU A 313 22.15 -4.14 4.67
C LEU A 313 22.38 -5.25 5.68
N VAL A 314 22.10 -6.51 5.33
CA VAL A 314 22.39 -7.68 6.18
C VAL A 314 23.90 -7.82 6.42
N ILE A 315 24.73 -7.67 5.38
CA ILE A 315 26.20 -7.69 5.50
C ILE A 315 26.69 -6.56 6.40
N LEU A 316 26.23 -5.33 6.17
CA LEU A 316 26.57 -4.18 7.00
C LEU A 316 26.22 -4.43 8.47
N ASN A 317 25.04 -5.00 8.70
CA ASN A 317 24.53 -5.29 10.03
C ASN A 317 25.35 -6.38 10.72
N MET A 318 25.69 -7.48 10.04
CA MET A 318 26.57 -8.54 10.56
C MET A 318 27.98 -8.01 10.87
N ALA A 319 28.57 -7.22 9.96
CA ALA A 319 29.88 -6.62 10.17
C ALA A 319 29.88 -5.68 11.38
N SER A 320 28.85 -4.83 11.49
CA SER A 320 28.69 -3.92 12.64
C SER A 320 28.53 -4.67 13.96
N PHE A 321 27.77 -5.78 13.97
CA PHE A 321 27.58 -6.61 15.15
C PHE A 321 28.88 -7.27 15.60
N ALA A 322 29.65 -7.83 14.67
CA ALA A 322 30.94 -8.45 14.95
C ALA A 322 31.95 -7.43 15.52
N VAL A 323 32.05 -6.25 14.90
CA VAL A 323 32.90 -5.15 15.39
C VAL A 323 32.44 -4.66 16.76
N GLY A 324 31.12 -4.55 16.97
CA GLY A 324 30.54 -4.17 18.24
C GLY A 324 30.91 -5.13 19.37
N ILE A 325 30.80 -6.44 19.12
CA ILE A 325 31.21 -7.47 20.10
C ILE A 325 32.69 -7.35 20.40
N ALA A 326 33.53 -7.25 19.36
CA ALA A 326 34.96 -7.11 19.54
C ALA A 326 35.30 -5.89 20.41
N ARG A 327 34.70 -4.72 20.15
CA ARG A 327 34.85 -3.52 20.98
C ARG A 327 34.40 -3.75 22.42
N GLY A 328 33.24 -4.38 22.63
CA GLY A 328 32.74 -4.71 23.95
C GLY A 328 33.72 -5.56 24.77
N ILE A 329 34.31 -6.58 24.15
CA ILE A 329 35.25 -7.50 24.81
C ILE A 329 36.62 -6.84 25.04
N PHE A 330 37.20 -6.21 24.02
CA PHE A 330 38.59 -5.75 24.05
C PHE A 330 38.78 -4.35 24.63
N VAL A 331 37.76 -3.48 24.54
CA VAL A 331 37.82 -2.09 25.04
C VAL A 331 37.10 -1.95 26.38
N GLY A 332 36.24 -2.91 26.75
CA GLY A 332 35.56 -2.91 28.05
C GLY A 332 34.39 -1.92 28.14
N GLU A 333 33.65 -1.72 27.04
CA GLU A 333 32.53 -0.76 26.97
C GLU A 333 31.15 -1.42 26.88
N LEU A 334 30.99 -2.66 27.36
CA LEU A 334 29.74 -3.43 27.20
C LEU A 334 28.48 -2.68 27.71
N ASP A 335 28.63 -2.01 28.84
CA ASP A 335 27.62 -1.18 29.51
C ASP A 335 27.19 0.04 28.68
N LYS A 336 28.08 0.57 27.83
CA LYS A 336 27.76 1.62 26.86
C LYS A 336 27.21 1.10 25.54
N MET A 337 27.30 -0.20 25.30
CA MET A 337 27.06 -0.82 23.98
C MET A 337 25.82 -1.72 23.94
N PHE A 338 25.07 -1.86 25.04
CA PHE A 338 23.95 -2.79 25.11
C PHE A 338 22.90 -2.57 24.02
N ILE A 339 22.33 -1.36 23.89
CA ILE A 339 21.31 -1.09 22.84
C ILE A 339 21.95 -1.16 21.45
N GLN A 340 23.18 -0.66 21.35
CA GLN A 340 23.96 -0.60 20.13
C GLN A 340 24.22 -2.01 19.56
N LEU A 341 24.39 -3.01 20.43
CA LEU A 341 24.51 -4.44 20.07
C LEU A 341 23.16 -5.13 19.88
N PHE A 342 22.16 -4.74 20.67
CA PHE A 342 20.82 -5.32 20.60
C PHE A 342 20.14 -5.04 19.26
N VAL A 343 20.22 -3.80 18.74
CA VAL A 343 19.61 -3.43 17.45
C VAL A 343 20.10 -4.30 16.28
N PRO A 344 21.41 -4.43 16.02
CA PRO A 344 21.89 -5.27 14.94
C PRO A 344 21.62 -6.76 15.19
N PHE A 345 21.70 -7.24 16.44
CA PHE A 345 21.29 -8.60 16.80
C PHE A 345 19.84 -8.88 16.44
N TYR A 346 18.92 -8.00 16.83
CA TYR A 346 17.49 -8.10 16.51
C TYR A 346 17.25 -8.19 14.99
N VAL A 347 17.91 -7.34 14.21
CA VAL A 347 17.79 -7.33 12.75
C VAL A 347 18.34 -8.63 12.13
N ILE A 348 19.45 -9.20 12.64
CA ILE A 348 19.97 -10.49 12.19
C ILE A 348 18.94 -11.61 12.45
N VAL A 349 18.41 -11.68 13.67
CA VAL A 349 17.43 -12.72 14.05
C VAL A 349 16.17 -12.64 13.18
N MET A 350 15.65 -11.43 12.95
CA MET A 350 14.44 -11.26 12.14
C MET A 350 14.64 -11.59 10.65
N ASN A 351 15.84 -11.33 10.13
CA ASN A 351 16.18 -11.54 8.71
C ASN A 351 16.98 -12.83 8.46
N TYR A 352 17.01 -13.77 9.41
CA TYR A 352 17.71 -15.04 9.26
C TYR A 352 17.38 -15.80 7.96
N PRO A 353 16.11 -15.86 7.48
CA PRO A 353 15.80 -16.53 6.21
C PRO A 353 16.27 -15.82 4.93
N ILE A 354 16.86 -14.62 5.04
CA ILE A 354 17.59 -13.98 3.93
C ILE A 354 19.06 -14.44 3.93
N ILE A 355 19.57 -14.83 5.09
CA ILE A 355 20.95 -15.28 5.31
C ILE A 355 21.09 -16.77 4.95
N GLU A 356 20.10 -17.58 5.32
CA GLU A 356 19.93 -18.96 4.84
C GLU A 356 19.72 -19.00 3.32
#